data_AF-A0A959XU11-F1
#
_entry.id   AF-A0A959XU11-F1
#
_cell.length_a   1.000
_cell.length_b   1.000
_cell.length_c   1.000
_cell.angle_alpha   90.00
_cell.angle_beta   90.00
_cell.angle_gamma   90.00
#
_symmetry.space_group_name_H-M   'P 1'
#
loop_
_entity.id
_entity.type
_entity.pdbx_description
1 polymer ?
#
loop_
_entity_poly.entity_id
_entity_poly.type
_entity_poly.pdbx_seq_one_letter_code
_entity_poly.pdbx_strand_id
1 'polypeptide(L)'
;MVVFHHSARRLLLLVWSTVSLAHHAQAQLLTTSGVDITVGTGVAVTVEGAVQLNAASTITNQGELRVQGDWTNNTGNTGLTASSNGTVHLFGSAPQGIAGSSITDFRHLRLTGGIKQLLQNAVVGLPGQPDGTLELGSGCALLLENQTFTVFDPLGTAVVDNGGWVASESLNSRFQWALGNDVTEHRVPFGAAAGPAFPFAFTPAAPFPANTLLSIATYATAPDNTVYPLTANQQVLHMAGTTNADNSANTVDRFWLVDLPDGTFNGTLLLSHSAADDPQFGPG
;
A
#
# COMPACT_ATOMS: atom_id res chain seq x y z
N MET A 1 -91.93 -10.27 -8.71
CA MET A 1 -91.21 -11.28 -9.52
C MET A 1 -89.90 -10.67 -9.96
N VAL A 2 -88.76 -11.29 -9.59
CA VAL A 2 -87.40 -11.10 -10.16
C VAL A 2 -86.72 -9.76 -9.82
N VAL A 3 -85.42 -9.62 -9.51
CA VAL A 3 -84.28 -10.40 -8.99
C VAL A 3 -83.18 -9.33 -8.75
N PHE A 4 -82.30 -9.54 -7.76
CA PHE A 4 -81.10 -8.73 -7.46
C PHE A 4 -80.06 -8.71 -8.61
N HIS A 5 -79.26 -7.65 -8.77
CA HIS A 5 -77.79 -7.78 -8.73
C HIS A 5 -76.96 -6.48 -8.69
N HIS A 6 -75.73 -6.68 -8.19
CA HIS A 6 -74.71 -5.75 -7.73
C HIS A 6 -73.97 -4.94 -8.81
N SER A 7 -73.16 -4.00 -8.28
CA SER A 7 -71.82 -3.55 -8.73
C SER A 7 -71.80 -2.12 -9.30
N ALA A 8 -70.85 -1.24 -9.00
CA ALA A 8 -69.57 -1.38 -8.31
C ALA A 8 -69.21 -0.05 -7.62
N ARG A 9 -68.78 -0.12 -6.35
CA ARG A 9 -68.07 0.97 -5.69
C ARG A 9 -66.70 1.10 -6.37
N ARG A 10 -66.46 2.22 -7.06
CA ARG A 10 -65.13 2.59 -7.55
C ARG A 10 -64.29 3.03 -6.34
N LEU A 11 -63.56 2.07 -5.77
CA LEU A 11 -62.46 2.31 -4.85
C LEU A 11 -61.30 2.90 -5.67
N LEU A 12 -61.12 4.22 -5.61
CA LEU A 12 -59.95 4.89 -6.17
C LEU A 12 -58.76 4.56 -5.25
N LEU A 13 -58.01 3.52 -5.58
CA LEU A 13 -56.76 3.18 -4.92
C LEU A 13 -55.71 4.23 -5.31
N LEU A 14 -55.51 5.22 -4.45
CA LEU A 14 -54.39 6.16 -4.55
C LEU A 14 -53.13 5.39 -4.11
N VAL A 15 -52.43 4.78 -5.06
CA VAL A 15 -51.11 4.20 -4.82
C VAL A 15 -50.14 5.36 -4.63
N TRP A 16 -49.90 5.73 -3.36
CA TRP A 16 -48.74 6.50 -2.96
C TRP A 16 -47.50 5.65 -3.23
N SER A 17 -46.95 5.75 -4.45
CA SER A 17 -45.60 5.32 -4.72
C SER A 17 -44.66 6.29 -4.00
N THR A 18 -44.32 5.98 -2.75
CA THR A 18 -43.10 6.52 -2.16
C THR A 18 -41.94 5.96 -2.98
N VAL A 19 -41.56 6.67 -4.03
CA VAL A 19 -40.22 6.57 -4.58
C VAL A 19 -39.31 7.02 -3.46
N SER A 20 -38.84 6.07 -2.66
CA SER A 20 -37.68 6.25 -1.81
C SER A 20 -36.51 6.52 -2.75
N LEU A 21 -36.35 7.79 -3.14
CA LEU A 21 -35.08 8.34 -3.55
C LEU A 21 -34.13 8.05 -2.40
N ALA A 22 -33.42 6.92 -2.48
CA ALA A 22 -32.22 6.69 -1.72
C ALA A 22 -31.32 7.87 -2.04
N HIS A 23 -31.36 8.88 -1.18
CA HIS A 23 -30.35 9.91 -1.17
C HIS A 23 -29.09 9.16 -0.79
N HIS A 24 -28.29 8.80 -1.79
CA HIS A 24 -26.90 8.44 -1.58
C HIS A 24 -26.31 9.63 -0.81
N ALA A 25 -26.15 9.48 0.50
CA ALA A 25 -25.35 10.40 1.27
C ALA A 25 -23.97 10.39 0.58
N GLN A 26 -23.58 11.51 -0.02
CA GLN A 26 -22.23 11.62 -0.56
C GLN A 26 -21.28 11.35 0.61
N ALA A 27 -20.29 10.50 0.37
CA ALA A 27 -19.37 10.05 1.39
C ALA A 27 -18.79 11.25 2.16
N GLN A 28 -18.69 11.15 3.49
CA GLN A 28 -18.30 12.26 4.36
C GLN A 28 -16.86 12.71 4.07
N LEU A 29 -16.66 13.92 3.54
CA LEU A 29 -15.34 14.55 3.43
C LEU A 29 -14.96 15.18 4.77
N LEU A 30 -13.85 14.75 5.37
CA LEU A 30 -13.18 15.47 6.45
C LEU A 30 -12.16 16.43 5.85
N THR A 31 -12.43 17.73 5.91
CA THR A 31 -11.49 18.77 5.48
C THR A 31 -11.00 19.60 6.66
N THR A 32 -9.69 19.80 6.76
CA THR A 32 -9.08 20.66 7.78
C THR A 32 -8.27 21.76 7.11
N SER A 33 -8.17 22.91 7.77
CA SER A 33 -7.35 24.04 7.30
C SER A 33 -6.87 24.87 8.49
N GLY A 34 -5.59 24.79 8.83
CA GLY A 34 -4.99 25.54 9.95
C GLY A 34 -5.51 25.12 11.33
N VAL A 35 -5.95 23.88 11.48
CA VAL A 35 -6.50 23.36 12.74
C VAL A 35 -5.80 22.08 13.18
N ASP A 36 -5.78 21.86 14.48
CA ASP A 36 -5.30 20.62 15.10
C ASP A 36 -6.48 19.75 15.52
N ILE A 37 -6.45 18.48 15.13
CA ILE A 37 -7.41 17.46 15.55
C ILE A 37 -6.72 16.49 16.50
N THR A 38 -7.38 16.16 17.60
CA THR A 38 -6.91 15.12 18.52
C THR A 38 -7.89 13.96 18.54
N VAL A 39 -7.39 12.76 18.21
CA VAL A 39 -8.11 11.49 18.40
C VAL A 39 -7.53 10.84 19.66
N GLY A 40 -8.35 10.72 20.72
CA GLY A 40 -7.90 10.18 22.00
C GLY A 40 -7.68 8.67 21.99
N THR A 41 -6.96 8.16 22.99
CA THR A 41 -6.79 6.71 23.18
C THR A 41 -8.14 6.02 23.38
N GLY A 42 -8.34 4.89 22.71
CA GLY A 42 -9.60 4.14 22.74
C GLY A 42 -10.74 4.78 21.92
N VAL A 43 -10.48 5.89 21.24
CA VAL A 43 -11.45 6.53 20.33
C VAL A 43 -11.21 6.06 18.91
N ALA A 44 -12.28 5.72 18.20
CA ALA A 44 -12.27 5.49 16.76
C ALA A 44 -13.05 6.60 16.05
N VAL A 45 -12.40 7.28 15.11
CA VAL A 45 -13.03 8.22 14.18
C VAL A 45 -13.14 7.54 12.83
N THR A 46 -14.35 7.46 12.28
CA THR A 46 -14.57 6.90 10.93
C THR A 46 -14.99 8.01 9.97
N VAL A 47 -14.30 8.08 8.85
CA VAL A 47 -14.57 8.97 7.72
C VAL A 47 -14.91 8.08 6.53
N GLU A 48 -16.19 7.98 6.19
CA GLU A 48 -16.65 7.14 5.07
C GLU A 48 -16.29 7.75 3.70
N GLY A 49 -15.93 9.03 3.65
CA GLY A 49 -15.35 9.69 2.47
C GLY A 49 -13.86 9.95 2.62
N ALA A 50 -13.38 10.98 1.93
CA ALA A 50 -11.97 11.34 1.90
C ALA A 50 -11.55 12.16 3.14
N VAL A 51 -10.26 12.15 3.42
CA VAL A 51 -9.60 13.07 4.36
C VAL A 51 -8.72 14.03 3.56
N GLN A 52 -8.90 15.33 3.76
CA GLN A 52 -8.09 16.37 3.16
C GLN A 52 -7.55 17.33 4.22
N LEU A 53 -6.23 17.30 4.42
CA LEU A 53 -5.54 18.17 5.35
C LEU A 53 -4.92 19.34 4.58
N ASN A 54 -5.24 20.59 4.96
CA ASN A 54 -4.71 21.78 4.31
C ASN A 54 -4.07 22.74 5.32
N ALA A 55 -3.29 23.69 4.81
CA ALA A 55 -2.80 24.88 5.54
C ALA A 55 -2.26 24.57 6.95
N ALA A 56 -1.14 23.86 7.06
CA ALA A 56 -0.50 23.51 8.33
C ALA A 56 -1.37 22.76 9.36
N SER A 57 -2.53 22.21 8.97
CA SER A 57 -3.31 21.35 9.87
C SER A 57 -2.47 20.18 10.38
N THR A 58 -2.79 19.70 11.58
CA THR A 58 -2.19 18.46 12.10
C THR A 58 -3.23 17.56 12.75
N ILE A 59 -2.96 16.25 12.74
CA ILE A 59 -3.72 15.27 13.52
C ILE A 59 -2.78 14.66 14.57
N THR A 60 -3.17 14.75 15.84
CA THR A 60 -2.62 13.93 16.92
C THR A 60 -3.52 12.70 17.11
N ASN A 61 -3.13 11.57 16.56
CA ASN A 61 -3.88 10.32 16.64
C ASN A 61 -3.30 9.40 17.73
N GLN A 62 -4.07 9.17 18.79
CA GLN A 62 -3.76 8.19 19.85
C GLN A 62 -4.72 6.99 19.86
N GLY A 63 -5.70 6.99 18.96
CA GLY A 63 -6.70 5.95 18.82
C GLY A 63 -6.68 5.37 17.41
N GLU A 64 -7.82 5.38 16.74
CA GLU A 64 -7.97 4.86 15.39
C GLU A 64 -8.65 5.90 14.48
N LEU A 65 -8.02 6.20 13.34
CA LEU A 65 -8.59 7.03 12.28
C LEU A 65 -8.85 6.14 11.06
N ARG A 66 -10.12 5.81 10.82
CA ARG A 66 -10.55 4.93 9.73
C ARG A 66 -11.05 5.76 8.56
N VAL A 67 -10.50 5.55 7.38
CA VAL A 67 -10.81 6.34 6.19
C VAL A 67 -11.15 5.42 5.02
N GLN A 68 -12.30 5.64 4.38
CA GLN A 68 -12.75 4.85 3.23
C GLN A 68 -12.51 5.53 1.87
N GLY A 69 -12.39 6.85 1.85
CA GLY A 69 -12.01 7.61 0.65
C GLY A 69 -10.52 7.94 0.60
N ASP A 70 -10.14 8.83 -0.31
CA ASP A 70 -8.74 9.24 -0.50
C ASP A 70 -8.16 9.95 0.74
N TRP A 71 -6.84 9.85 0.88
CA TRP A 71 -6.06 10.63 1.84
C TRP A 71 -5.25 11.69 1.10
N THR A 72 -5.46 12.97 1.40
CA THR A 72 -4.72 14.07 0.79
C THR A 72 -4.06 14.95 1.84
N ASN A 73 -2.73 15.09 1.78
CA ASN A 73 -1.96 15.97 2.67
C ASN A 73 -1.38 17.18 1.91
N ASN A 74 -2.00 18.35 2.08
CA ASN A 74 -1.58 19.64 1.55
C ASN A 74 -1.19 20.64 2.65
N THR A 75 -0.69 20.13 3.79
CA THR A 75 -0.44 20.95 4.97
C THR A 75 0.89 21.70 4.91
N GLY A 76 1.86 21.24 4.12
CA GLY A 76 3.25 21.67 4.21
C GLY A 76 4.02 20.97 5.34
N ASN A 77 3.40 20.01 6.03
CA ASN A 77 3.99 19.17 7.08
C ASN A 77 3.62 17.68 6.86
N THR A 78 3.90 16.82 7.83
CA THR A 78 3.69 15.35 7.76
C THR A 78 2.23 14.89 7.91
N GLY A 79 1.29 15.81 8.12
CA GLY A 79 -0.14 15.55 8.33
C GLY A 79 -0.46 15.07 9.75
N LEU A 80 0.31 14.12 10.29
CA LEU A 80 0.23 13.67 11.68
C LEU A 80 1.40 14.21 12.51
N THR A 81 1.15 14.39 13.80
CA THR A 81 2.18 14.77 14.77
C THR A 81 3.07 13.59 15.14
N ALA A 82 4.33 13.88 15.47
CA ALA A 82 5.31 12.90 15.91
C ALA A 82 4.86 12.11 17.17
N SER A 83 4.06 12.73 18.04
CA SER A 83 3.52 12.08 19.24
C SER A 83 2.37 11.10 18.96
N SER A 84 1.86 11.03 17.73
CA SER A 84 0.79 10.11 17.37
C SER A 84 1.26 8.66 17.43
N ASN A 85 0.55 7.85 18.22
CA ASN A 85 0.80 6.42 18.43
C ASN A 85 -0.43 5.55 18.05
N GLY A 86 -1.48 6.18 17.52
CA GLY A 86 -2.67 5.53 16.99
C GLY A 86 -2.49 5.07 15.54
N THR A 87 -3.46 4.32 15.06
CA THR A 87 -3.45 3.76 13.69
C THR A 87 -4.30 4.59 12.74
N VAL A 88 -3.76 4.89 11.57
CA VAL A 88 -4.55 5.28 10.39
C VAL A 88 -4.90 4.01 9.62
N HIS A 89 -6.19 3.78 9.42
CA HIS A 89 -6.70 2.60 8.72
C HIS A 89 -7.39 3.02 7.42
N LEU A 90 -6.73 2.78 6.29
CA LEU A 90 -7.35 2.96 4.98
C LEU A 90 -8.06 1.66 4.59
N PHE A 91 -9.39 1.72 4.49
CA PHE A 91 -10.23 0.54 4.33
C PHE A 91 -11.26 0.68 3.22
N GLY A 92 -11.79 -0.45 2.76
CA GLY A 92 -12.86 -0.50 1.76
C GLY A 92 -12.40 -1.08 0.44
N SER A 93 -13.35 -1.57 -0.35
CA SER A 93 -13.07 -2.25 -1.62
C SER A 93 -12.78 -1.31 -2.79
N ALA A 94 -13.19 -0.04 -2.68
CA ALA A 94 -12.90 0.96 -3.71
C ALA A 94 -11.40 1.33 -3.67
N PRO A 95 -10.80 1.68 -4.81
CA PRO A 95 -9.46 2.27 -4.84
C PRO A 95 -9.42 3.55 -3.99
N GLN A 96 -8.33 3.72 -3.21
CA GLN A 96 -8.05 4.95 -2.47
C GLN A 96 -6.69 5.50 -2.90
N GLY A 97 -6.61 6.79 -3.17
CA GLY A 97 -5.38 7.52 -3.39
C GLY A 97 -4.77 8.03 -2.10
N ILE A 98 -3.44 7.94 -1.98
CA ILE A 98 -2.64 8.63 -0.97
C ILE A 98 -1.86 9.72 -1.71
N ALA A 99 -2.28 10.96 -1.53
CA ALA A 99 -1.90 12.09 -2.37
C ALA A 99 -1.59 13.35 -1.56
N GLY A 100 -1.34 14.44 -2.29
CA GLY A 100 -1.14 15.78 -1.76
C GLY A 100 0.24 16.34 -2.11
N SER A 101 0.46 17.60 -1.75
CA SER A 101 1.74 18.28 -1.98
C SER A 101 2.81 17.94 -0.94
N SER A 102 2.42 17.33 0.18
CA SER A 102 3.30 17.01 1.31
C SER A 102 3.32 15.50 1.57
N ILE A 103 4.49 14.96 1.92
CA ILE A 103 4.61 13.56 2.36
C ILE A 103 3.79 13.37 3.63
N THR A 104 3.03 12.29 3.72
CA THR A 104 2.37 11.90 4.98
C THR A 104 3.27 10.93 5.73
N ASP A 105 3.53 11.22 7.01
CA ASP A 105 3.95 10.19 7.97
C ASP A 105 2.70 9.66 8.66
N PHE A 106 2.32 8.42 8.32
CA PHE A 106 1.12 7.79 8.89
C PHE A 106 1.32 7.28 10.31
N ARG A 107 2.57 7.27 10.80
CA ARG A 107 2.96 6.64 12.07
C ARG A 107 2.72 5.13 12.06
N HIS A 108 1.46 4.73 12.21
CA HIS A 108 1.01 3.35 12.04
C HIS A 108 -0.08 3.32 10.97
N LEU A 109 0.20 2.62 9.88
CA LEU A 109 -0.69 2.49 8.74
C LEU A 109 -1.20 1.06 8.65
N ARG A 110 -2.52 0.89 8.68
CA ARG A 110 -3.19 -0.35 8.32
C ARG A 110 -3.91 -0.17 7.00
N LEU A 111 -3.74 -1.11 6.09
CA LEU A 111 -4.40 -1.13 4.79
C LEU A 111 -5.23 -2.40 4.66
N THR A 112 -6.51 -2.30 4.30
CA THR A 112 -7.37 -3.48 4.09
C THR A 112 -8.33 -3.28 2.94
N GLY A 113 -8.53 -4.30 2.10
CA GLY A 113 -9.45 -4.27 0.98
C GLY A 113 -9.03 -3.29 -0.13
N GLY A 114 -9.32 -3.65 -1.38
CA GLY A 114 -9.15 -2.77 -2.52
C GLY A 114 -7.70 -2.35 -2.78
N ILE A 115 -7.55 -1.42 -3.72
CA ILE A 115 -6.26 -0.84 -4.09
C ILE A 115 -5.99 0.40 -3.22
N LYS A 116 -4.73 0.58 -2.82
CA LYS A 116 -4.21 1.79 -2.18
C LYS A 116 -3.10 2.31 -3.08
N GLN A 117 -3.33 3.44 -3.72
CA GLN A 117 -2.43 3.97 -4.74
C GLN A 117 -1.63 5.13 -4.16
N LEU A 118 -0.30 5.03 -4.15
CA LEU A 118 0.55 6.17 -3.84
C LEU A 118 0.59 7.12 -5.03
N LEU A 119 0.11 8.34 -4.82
CA LEU A 119 0.23 9.45 -5.76
C LEU A 119 1.26 10.49 -5.29
N GLN A 120 1.83 10.24 -4.11
CA GLN A 120 2.90 10.98 -3.46
C GLN A 120 3.66 10.01 -2.56
N ASN A 121 4.96 10.25 -2.33
CA ASN A 121 5.75 9.51 -1.34
C ASN A 121 5.05 9.52 0.03
N ALA A 122 5.11 8.40 0.74
CA ALA A 122 4.54 8.24 2.06
C ALA A 122 5.47 7.44 2.98
N VAL A 123 5.34 7.64 4.28
CA VAL A 123 6.20 6.97 5.27
C VAL A 123 5.39 6.49 6.48
N VAL A 124 5.96 5.54 7.20
CA VAL A 124 5.60 5.20 8.59
C VAL A 124 6.87 5.33 9.41
N GLY A 125 6.89 6.30 10.32
CA GLY A 125 8.11 6.65 11.03
C GLY A 125 8.92 7.75 10.36
N LEU A 126 9.92 8.23 11.10
CA LEU A 126 10.90 9.21 10.64
C LEU A 126 12.29 8.84 11.17
N PRO A 127 13.39 9.33 10.57
CA PRO A 127 14.74 9.04 11.06
C PRO A 127 15.00 9.39 12.53
N GLY A 128 14.35 10.45 13.04
CA GLY A 128 14.45 10.89 14.44
C GLY A 128 13.47 10.20 15.38
N GLN A 129 12.51 9.46 14.83
CA GLN A 129 11.53 8.66 15.56
C GLN A 129 11.25 7.39 14.72
N PRO A 130 12.18 6.43 14.74
CA PRO A 130 12.13 5.23 13.90
C PRO A 130 11.18 4.20 14.55
N ASP A 131 9.93 4.59 14.66
CA ASP A 131 8.81 3.78 15.13
C ASP A 131 7.69 3.88 14.09
N GLY A 132 6.82 2.88 14.06
CA GLY A 132 5.74 2.85 13.10
C GLY A 132 5.60 1.50 12.44
N THR A 133 4.40 1.21 11.96
CA THR A 133 4.10 -0.09 11.36
C THR A 133 3.31 0.09 10.08
N LEU A 134 3.58 -0.79 9.11
CA LEU A 134 2.76 -1.00 7.94
C LEU A 134 2.09 -2.38 8.06
N GLU A 135 0.78 -2.40 8.28
CA GLU A 135 -0.01 -3.64 8.22
C GLU A 135 -0.72 -3.74 6.87
N LEU A 136 -0.39 -4.81 6.13
CA LEU A 136 -0.98 -5.16 4.84
C LEU A 136 -2.02 -6.25 5.07
N GLY A 137 -3.26 -5.82 5.31
CA GLY A 137 -4.38 -6.70 5.58
C GLY A 137 -5.03 -7.28 4.32
N SER A 138 -5.88 -8.28 4.54
CA SER A 138 -6.47 -9.11 3.49
C SER A 138 -7.12 -8.31 2.36
N GLY A 139 -6.88 -8.77 1.12
CA GLY A 139 -7.50 -8.22 -0.07
C GLY A 139 -7.06 -6.81 -0.42
N CYS A 140 -5.90 -6.38 0.11
CA CYS A 140 -5.31 -5.07 -0.15
C CYS A 140 -4.04 -5.17 -1.01
N ALA A 141 -3.90 -4.25 -1.97
CA ALA A 141 -2.66 -4.01 -2.69
C ALA A 141 -2.23 -2.54 -2.51
N LEU A 142 -1.02 -2.30 -2.02
CA LEU A 142 -0.39 -0.97 -2.02
C LEU A 142 0.41 -0.78 -3.31
N LEU A 143 -0.12 -0.02 -4.27
CA LEU A 143 0.55 0.29 -5.53
C LEU A 143 1.44 1.53 -5.34
N LEU A 144 2.72 1.39 -5.65
CA LEU A 144 3.68 2.48 -5.43
C LEU A 144 3.73 3.50 -6.58
N GLU A 145 3.37 3.14 -7.82
CA GLU A 145 3.17 4.09 -8.94
C GLU A 145 4.28 5.14 -9.16
N ASN A 146 5.54 4.70 -9.18
CA ASN A 146 6.73 5.56 -9.27
C ASN A 146 6.99 6.45 -8.04
N GLN A 147 6.36 6.13 -6.90
CA GLN A 147 6.62 6.72 -5.60
C GLN A 147 7.43 5.77 -4.72
N THR A 148 7.90 6.33 -3.61
CA THR A 148 8.57 5.60 -2.54
C THR A 148 7.66 5.49 -1.32
N PHE A 149 7.57 4.28 -0.77
CA PHE A 149 7.05 4.06 0.58
C PHE A 149 8.20 3.69 1.52
N THR A 150 8.36 4.39 2.63
CA THR A 150 9.46 4.15 3.58
C THR A 150 8.94 3.72 4.95
N VAL A 151 9.48 2.62 5.48
CA VAL A 151 9.31 2.17 6.85
C VAL A 151 10.58 2.48 7.63
N PHE A 152 10.49 3.35 8.64
CA PHE A 152 11.66 3.75 9.44
C PHE A 152 11.88 2.91 10.70
N ASP A 153 10.89 2.14 11.15
CA ASP A 153 11.09 1.18 12.24
C ASP A 153 11.97 0.01 11.76
N PRO A 154 13.16 -0.18 12.35
CA PRO A 154 14.11 -1.19 11.89
C PRO A 154 13.71 -2.62 12.26
N LEU A 155 12.71 -2.83 13.11
CA LEU A 155 12.30 -4.17 13.54
C LEU A 155 11.72 -4.95 12.35
N GLY A 156 12.08 -6.23 12.22
CA GLY A 156 11.55 -7.15 11.21
C GLY A 156 10.04 -7.39 11.32
N THR A 157 9.43 -6.95 12.43
CA THR A 157 7.97 -6.95 12.65
C THR A 157 7.28 -5.65 12.24
N ALA A 158 8.01 -4.63 11.75
CA ALA A 158 7.43 -3.33 11.38
C ALA A 158 6.50 -3.42 10.15
N VAL A 159 6.73 -4.41 9.28
CA VAL A 159 5.81 -4.79 8.20
C VAL A 159 5.06 -6.05 8.61
N VAL A 160 3.73 -5.95 8.69
CA VAL A 160 2.85 -7.05 9.08
C VAL A 160 2.13 -7.56 7.84
N ASP A 161 2.46 -8.78 7.42
CA ASP A 161 1.74 -9.51 6.37
C ASP A 161 0.50 -10.17 6.95
N ASN A 162 -0.67 -9.67 6.57
CA ASN A 162 -1.97 -10.20 6.96
C ASN A 162 -2.85 -10.43 5.71
N GLY A 163 -2.23 -10.87 4.61
CA GLY A 163 -2.90 -11.23 3.35
C GLY A 163 -3.05 -10.09 2.34
N GLY A 164 -2.32 -8.99 2.54
CA GLY A 164 -2.13 -7.92 1.56
C GLY A 164 -0.70 -7.88 1.04
N TRP A 165 -0.43 -7.06 0.03
CA TRP A 165 0.90 -6.95 -0.58
C TRP A 165 1.24 -5.55 -1.09
N VAL A 166 2.51 -5.33 -1.38
CA VAL A 166 3.03 -4.14 -2.06
C VAL A 166 3.26 -4.45 -3.53
N ALA A 167 2.76 -3.62 -4.43
CA ALA A 167 3.09 -3.69 -5.85
C ALA A 167 4.07 -2.58 -6.23
N SER A 168 5.28 -3.00 -6.59
CA SER A 168 6.41 -2.13 -6.89
C SER A 168 6.95 -2.48 -8.28
N GLU A 169 6.12 -2.45 -9.32
CA GLU A 169 6.42 -3.02 -10.65
C GLU A 169 7.09 -2.02 -11.61
N SER A 170 7.83 -1.05 -11.09
CA SER A 170 8.60 -0.07 -11.86
C SER A 170 9.90 0.23 -11.15
N LEU A 171 10.96 0.54 -11.90
CA LEU A 171 12.28 0.88 -11.36
C LEU A 171 12.27 2.15 -10.49
N ASN A 172 11.23 2.98 -10.61
CA ASN A 172 11.04 4.17 -9.78
C ASN A 172 10.08 3.93 -8.59
N SER A 173 9.35 2.81 -8.59
CA SER A 173 8.53 2.40 -7.46
C SER A 173 9.44 1.77 -6.41
N ARG A 174 9.58 2.38 -5.23
CA ARG A 174 10.55 1.92 -4.23
C ARG A 174 9.91 1.65 -2.89
N PHE A 175 10.05 0.43 -2.41
CA PHE A 175 9.83 0.13 -1.01
C PHE A 175 11.15 0.28 -0.28
N GLN A 176 11.17 1.07 0.79
CA GLN A 176 12.35 1.30 1.60
C GLN A 176 12.10 0.87 3.04
N TRP A 177 13.08 0.19 3.63
CA TRP A 177 13.02 -0.24 5.02
C TRP A 177 14.33 0.07 5.72
N ALA A 178 14.27 0.79 6.84
CA ALA A 178 15.40 0.94 7.74
C ALA A 178 15.82 -0.44 8.29
N LEU A 179 17.12 -0.72 8.34
CA LEU A 179 17.66 -1.98 8.89
C LEU A 179 18.14 -1.81 10.33
N GLY A 180 18.91 -0.74 10.60
CA GLY A 180 19.41 -0.41 11.94
C GLY A 180 20.06 -1.59 12.66
N ASN A 181 19.77 -1.74 13.96
CA ASN A 181 20.37 -2.79 14.78
C ASN A 181 19.66 -4.15 14.69
N ASP A 182 18.56 -4.25 13.95
CA ASP A 182 17.85 -5.51 13.85
C ASP A 182 18.53 -6.44 12.84
N VAL A 183 18.72 -7.69 13.26
CA VAL A 183 19.32 -8.75 12.45
C VAL A 183 18.36 -9.91 12.24
N THR A 184 17.07 -9.71 12.55
CA THR A 184 16.01 -10.65 12.17
C THR A 184 15.64 -10.49 10.68
N GLU A 185 14.76 -11.36 10.19
CA GLU A 185 14.32 -11.32 8.79
C GLU A 185 13.39 -10.12 8.56
N HIS A 186 13.74 -9.26 7.60
CA HIS A 186 12.89 -8.21 7.04
C HIS A 186 12.13 -8.78 5.85
N ARG A 187 10.84 -9.06 6.03
CA ARG A 187 9.98 -9.63 5.00
C ARG A 187 8.97 -8.62 4.46
N VAL A 188 9.00 -8.42 3.14
CA VAL A 188 8.04 -7.57 2.43
C VAL A 188 7.18 -8.47 1.52
N PRO A 189 5.86 -8.56 1.73
CA PRO A 189 4.99 -9.30 0.83
C PRO A 189 4.80 -8.47 -0.44
N PHE A 190 5.69 -8.62 -1.43
CA PHE A 190 5.46 -8.05 -2.75
C PHE A 190 4.40 -8.85 -3.50
N GLY A 191 3.75 -8.23 -4.48
CA GLY A 191 2.82 -8.87 -5.40
C GLY A 191 2.61 -7.98 -6.62
N ALA A 192 1.98 -8.51 -7.67
CA ALA A 192 1.64 -7.71 -8.85
C ALA A 192 0.42 -6.82 -8.55
N ALA A 193 0.11 -5.86 -9.42
CA ALA A 193 -1.14 -5.10 -9.27
C ALA A 193 -2.39 -6.01 -9.23
N ALA A 194 -2.31 -7.15 -9.93
CA ALA A 194 -3.23 -8.26 -9.80
C ALA A 194 -2.44 -9.58 -9.84
N GLY A 195 -2.55 -10.41 -8.80
CA GLY A 195 -1.84 -11.69 -8.73
C GLY A 195 -1.49 -12.11 -7.30
N PRO A 196 -0.98 -13.34 -7.10
CA PRO A 196 -0.48 -13.79 -5.81
C PRO A 196 0.76 -13.00 -5.37
N ALA A 197 1.03 -12.98 -4.07
CA ALA A 197 2.23 -12.39 -3.52
C ALA A 197 3.48 -13.22 -3.87
N PHE A 198 4.59 -12.53 -4.15
CA PHE A 198 5.96 -13.04 -4.33
C PHE A 198 6.88 -12.34 -3.31
N PRO A 199 6.87 -12.79 -2.04
CA PRO A 199 7.58 -12.08 -0.98
C PRO A 199 9.09 -12.02 -1.22
N PHE A 200 9.64 -10.88 -0.79
CA PHE A 200 11.07 -10.63 -0.64
C PHE A 200 11.40 -10.74 0.84
N ALA A 201 12.52 -11.38 1.18
CA ALA A 201 13.03 -11.37 2.53
C ALA A 201 14.55 -11.12 2.56
N PHE A 202 14.99 -10.28 3.48
CA PHE A 202 16.40 -10.00 3.72
C PHE A 202 16.73 -10.20 5.19
N THR A 203 17.79 -10.95 5.49
CA THR A 203 18.31 -11.10 6.85
C THR A 203 19.69 -10.46 6.93
N PRO A 204 19.84 -9.34 7.64
CA PRO A 204 21.14 -8.72 7.92
C PRO A 204 22.11 -9.72 8.55
N ALA A 205 23.35 -9.81 8.05
CA ALA A 205 24.38 -10.64 8.70
C ALA A 205 24.97 -9.97 9.97
N ALA A 206 24.76 -8.65 10.11
CA ALA A 206 25.21 -7.83 11.21
C ALA A 206 24.35 -6.56 11.30
N PRO A 207 24.37 -5.84 12.44
CA PRO A 207 23.77 -4.51 12.55
C PRO A 207 24.28 -3.53 11.50
N PHE A 208 23.38 -2.67 11.04
CA PHE A 208 23.64 -1.54 10.17
C PHE A 208 23.61 -0.22 10.97
N PRO A 209 24.27 0.84 10.48
CA PRO A 209 24.07 2.18 11.02
C PRO A 209 22.59 2.56 11.09
N ALA A 210 22.23 3.37 12.09
CA ALA A 210 20.87 3.88 12.21
C ALA A 210 20.47 4.62 10.92
N ASN A 211 19.24 4.38 10.47
CA ASN A 211 18.67 4.94 9.24
C ASN A 211 19.32 4.48 7.92
N THR A 212 20.12 3.41 7.93
CA THR A 212 20.47 2.72 6.67
C THR A 212 19.21 2.10 6.07
N LEU A 213 18.85 2.54 4.86
CA LEU A 213 17.65 2.08 4.14
C LEU A 213 18.01 1.02 3.11
N LEU A 214 17.41 -0.16 3.22
CA LEU A 214 17.32 -1.12 2.13
C LEU A 214 16.24 -0.65 1.15
N SER A 215 16.59 -0.48 -0.12
CA SER A 215 15.66 -0.03 -1.17
C SER A 215 15.38 -1.16 -2.15
N ILE A 216 14.10 -1.47 -2.38
CA ILE A 216 13.67 -2.62 -3.16
C ILE A 216 12.63 -2.18 -4.21
N ALA A 217 12.82 -2.62 -5.44
CA ALA A 217 11.83 -2.58 -6.51
C ALA A 217 11.69 -3.96 -7.16
N THR A 218 10.53 -4.19 -7.77
CA THR A 218 10.34 -5.31 -8.70
C THR A 218 10.14 -4.78 -10.11
N TYR A 219 10.40 -5.61 -11.11
CA TYR A 219 10.21 -5.22 -12.50
C TYR A 219 9.77 -6.44 -13.27
N ALA A 220 8.48 -6.48 -13.62
CA ALA A 220 7.92 -7.56 -14.42
C ALA A 220 8.39 -7.43 -15.88
N THR A 221 8.63 -8.56 -16.53
CA THR A 221 8.99 -8.65 -17.94
C THR A 221 8.00 -9.54 -18.69
N ALA A 222 8.09 -9.53 -20.02
CA ALA A 222 7.43 -10.57 -20.80
C ALA A 222 8.10 -11.94 -20.53
N PRO A 223 7.48 -13.08 -20.94
CA PRO A 223 8.05 -14.41 -20.73
C PRO A 223 9.44 -14.63 -21.35
N ASP A 224 9.83 -13.81 -22.34
CA ASP A 224 11.18 -13.81 -22.92
C ASP A 224 12.18 -12.92 -22.13
N ASN A 225 11.74 -12.43 -20.97
CA ASN A 225 12.44 -11.52 -20.09
C ASN A 225 12.85 -10.18 -20.70
N THR A 226 12.15 -9.74 -21.74
CA THR A 226 12.32 -8.40 -22.31
C THR A 226 11.16 -7.47 -21.92
N VAL A 227 11.34 -6.15 -21.90
CA VAL A 227 12.62 -5.41 -22.06
C VAL A 227 13.40 -5.46 -20.74
N TYR A 228 14.73 -5.56 -20.80
CA TYR A 228 15.55 -5.57 -19.59
C TYR A 228 15.44 -4.26 -18.79
N PRO A 229 15.53 -4.33 -17.45
CA PRO A 229 15.53 -3.14 -16.62
C PRO A 229 16.74 -2.25 -16.97
N LEU A 230 16.45 -0.97 -17.20
CA LEU A 230 17.42 0.06 -17.51
C LEU A 230 17.20 1.26 -16.57
N THR A 231 18.17 1.52 -15.71
CA THR A 231 18.29 2.80 -14.98
C THR A 231 19.53 3.54 -15.46
N ALA A 232 19.70 4.79 -15.01
CA ALA A 232 20.92 5.56 -15.30
C ALA A 232 22.21 4.88 -14.78
N ASN A 233 22.09 4.00 -13.78
CA ASN A 233 23.23 3.42 -13.06
C ASN A 233 23.31 1.88 -13.19
N GLN A 234 22.26 1.21 -13.66
CA GLN A 234 22.19 -0.25 -13.75
C GLN A 234 21.57 -0.64 -15.09
N GLN A 235 22.24 -1.53 -15.82
CA GLN A 235 21.74 -2.09 -17.06
C GLN A 235 21.96 -3.60 -17.05
N VAL A 236 20.85 -4.35 -17.15
CA VAL A 236 20.93 -5.77 -17.50
C VAL A 236 21.10 -5.85 -19.02
N LEU A 237 22.24 -6.41 -19.46
CA LEU A 237 22.62 -6.45 -20.87
C LEU A 237 22.21 -7.76 -21.56
N HIS A 238 22.17 -8.85 -20.81
CA HIS A 238 21.84 -10.19 -21.29
C HIS A 238 21.58 -11.13 -20.10
N MET A 239 20.85 -12.21 -20.34
CA MET A 239 20.75 -13.34 -19.42
C MET A 239 21.45 -14.56 -20.01
N ALA A 240 22.74 -14.67 -19.70
CA ALA A 240 23.58 -15.75 -20.17
C ALA A 240 23.60 -16.94 -19.19
N GLY A 241 23.50 -18.15 -19.72
CA GLY A 241 23.86 -19.37 -19.01
C GLY A 241 25.38 -19.55 -18.88
N THR A 242 25.82 -20.65 -18.26
CA THR A 242 27.24 -20.96 -18.01
C THR A 242 28.11 -21.04 -19.27
N THR A 243 27.49 -21.25 -20.44
CA THR A 243 28.14 -21.32 -21.76
C THR A 243 27.93 -20.06 -22.60
N ASN A 244 27.46 -18.96 -22.02
CA ASN A 244 27.09 -17.71 -22.70
C ASN A 244 25.95 -17.83 -23.73
N ALA A 245 25.16 -18.91 -23.67
CA ALA A 245 23.90 -19.01 -24.41
C ALA A 245 22.81 -18.20 -23.69
N ASP A 246 21.85 -17.65 -24.44
CA ASP A 246 20.68 -17.01 -23.85
C ASP A 246 19.90 -18.02 -23.00
N ASN A 247 19.67 -17.68 -21.73
CA ASN A 247 18.99 -18.51 -20.74
C ASN A 247 17.68 -17.87 -20.26
N SER A 248 17.19 -16.87 -20.98
CA SER A 248 15.97 -16.12 -20.62
C SER A 248 14.72 -16.96 -20.47
N ALA A 249 14.61 -18.09 -21.18
CA ALA A 249 13.48 -19.00 -21.05
C ALA A 249 13.46 -19.82 -19.75
N ASN A 250 14.59 -19.89 -19.02
CA ASN A 250 14.74 -20.67 -17.80
C ASN A 250 14.82 -19.78 -16.54
N THR A 251 14.46 -18.51 -16.67
CA THR A 251 14.45 -17.53 -15.58
C THR A 251 13.04 -17.04 -15.35
N VAL A 252 12.71 -16.75 -14.09
CA VAL A 252 11.48 -16.07 -13.71
C VAL A 252 11.35 -14.77 -14.53
N ASP A 253 10.14 -14.45 -14.98
CA ASP A 253 9.77 -13.27 -15.77
C ASP A 253 9.73 -11.97 -14.92
N ARG A 254 10.71 -11.83 -14.02
CA ARG A 254 10.79 -10.73 -13.07
C ARG A 254 12.22 -10.46 -12.63
N PHE A 255 12.53 -9.18 -12.48
CA PHE A 255 13.75 -8.69 -11.86
C PHE A 255 13.45 -8.06 -10.50
N TRP A 256 14.40 -8.19 -9.58
CA TRP A 256 14.42 -7.48 -8.31
C TRP A 256 15.60 -6.53 -8.33
N LEU A 257 15.33 -5.28 -8.01
CA LEU A 257 16.37 -4.27 -7.86
C LEU A 257 16.51 -3.93 -6.38
N VAL A 258 17.66 -4.28 -5.83
CA VAL A 258 17.96 -4.17 -4.40
C VAL A 258 19.19 -3.29 -4.25
N ASP A 259 19.01 -2.15 -3.60
CA ASP A 259 20.07 -1.17 -3.37
C ASP A 259 20.31 -1.04 -1.86
N LEU A 260 21.55 -1.28 -1.44
CA LEU A 260 22.09 -0.89 -0.14
C LEU A 260 23.00 0.33 -0.36
N PRO A 261 22.88 1.39 0.45
CA PRO A 261 23.64 2.63 0.25
C PRO A 261 25.17 2.46 0.40
N ASP A 262 25.61 1.39 1.07
CA ASP A 262 27.02 1.05 1.25
C ASP A 262 27.29 -0.45 1.01
N GLY A 263 28.10 -0.76 0.00
CA GLY A 263 28.45 -2.14 -0.39
C GLY A 263 29.36 -2.88 0.60
N THR A 264 29.54 -2.38 1.83
CA THR A 264 30.34 -3.03 2.89
C THR A 264 29.55 -4.02 3.73
N PHE A 265 28.23 -4.02 3.59
CA PHE A 265 27.34 -4.87 4.38
C PHE A 265 26.84 -6.05 3.58
N ASN A 266 26.68 -7.18 4.26
CA ASN A 266 26.20 -8.41 3.68
C ASN A 266 24.94 -8.89 4.41
N GLY A 267 24.13 -9.68 3.73
CA GLY A 267 22.98 -10.37 4.30
C GLY A 267 22.58 -11.55 3.42
N THR A 268 21.64 -12.33 3.93
CA THR A 268 21.02 -13.41 3.14
C THR A 268 19.76 -12.88 2.48
N LEU A 269 19.68 -13.05 1.17
CA LEU A 269 18.51 -12.70 0.38
C LEU A 269 17.71 -13.96 0.06
N LEU A 270 16.41 -13.93 0.36
CA LEU A 270 15.45 -14.92 -0.08
C LEU A 270 14.44 -14.26 -1.03
N LEU A 271 14.35 -14.81 -2.23
CA LEU A 271 13.36 -14.46 -3.24
C LEU A 271 12.41 -15.64 -3.43
N SER A 272 11.13 -15.35 -3.57
CA SER A 272 10.13 -16.33 -3.97
C SER A 272 9.31 -15.75 -5.12
N HIS A 273 8.83 -16.64 -5.99
CA HIS A 273 8.01 -16.28 -7.14
C HIS A 273 6.68 -17.02 -7.06
N SER A 274 5.69 -16.56 -7.81
CA SER A 274 4.44 -17.30 -7.91
C SER A 274 4.60 -18.51 -8.84
N ALA A 275 3.72 -19.50 -8.69
CA ALA A 275 3.68 -20.64 -9.61
C ALA A 275 3.34 -20.24 -11.06
N ALA A 276 2.71 -19.08 -11.27
CA ALA A 276 2.46 -18.57 -12.62
C ALA A 276 3.73 -18.00 -13.28
N ASP A 277 4.69 -17.57 -12.45
CA ASP A 277 5.99 -17.02 -12.85
C ASP A 277 7.09 -18.11 -12.86
N ASP A 278 6.73 -19.36 -12.56
CA ASP A 278 7.65 -20.50 -12.63
C ASP A 278 8.01 -20.72 -14.11
N PRO A 279 9.30 -20.71 -14.49
CA PRO A 279 9.68 -21.07 -15.84
C PRO A 279 9.02 -22.41 -16.18
N GLN A 280 8.19 -22.43 -17.23
CA GLN A 280 7.66 -23.68 -17.74
C GLN A 280 8.87 -24.53 -18.12
N PHE A 281 9.19 -25.57 -17.34
CA PHE A 281 10.20 -26.55 -17.70
C PHE A 281 9.82 -27.20 -19.05
N GLY A 282 10.24 -26.59 -20.17
CA GLY A 282 10.40 -27.23 -21.47
C GLY A 282 11.69 -28.05 -21.45
N PRO A 283 11.74 -29.22 -22.10
CA PRO A 283 12.56 -30.33 -21.65
C PRO A 283 14.05 -29.96 -21.64
N GLY A 284 14.70 -30.24 -20.50
CA GLY A 284 16.14 -30.17 -20.34
C GLY A 284 16.92 -31.18 -21.17
#